data_AF-A0A966T2Z5-F1
#
_entry.id   AF-A0A966T2Z5-F1
#
_cell.length_a   1.000
_cell.length_b   1.000
_cell.length_c   1.000
_cell.angle_alpha   90.00
_cell.angle_beta   90.00
_cell.angle_gamma   90.00
#
_symmetry.space_group_name_H-M   'P 1'
#
loop_
_entity.id
_entity.type
_entity.pdbx_description
1 polymer ?
#
loop_
_entity_poly.entity_id
_entity_poly.type
_entity_poly.pdbx_seq_one_letter_code
_entity_poly.pdbx_strand_id
1 'polypeptide(L)'
;MGCLAQALDQAALPGASWRCGALAAQQQGPLLDCQTLDSWVVPRSIRLYQEWLLRGRRFRLRLHDGIYVLVSFRADSRCNRLLLQRHTDGSRWVLLSGECGEAYALADQPLRRPGLQDAGESLSGAAVARAGNDNFAHFLWNELDPLLRARTALTTLEVVQDSDTVLDLGQLRGIRRLDPAVLSQRPSVRLGGTLVTAAARAAVLAALVAEPHDPLPPGRDQPLVLLGVRGPGRRELVNEEPFYAALIAALRQRYGCPLIVLDGFTYQHDNQANAAARQREQACTARVKRIIAASGGQGLECLSGLDFANWLRRTEGLRCYVTHEGTMQHKVGWLRPQIPGLLLVAGANAGAIAAWHRQ
;
A
#
# COMPACT_ATOMS: atom_id res chain seq x y z
N MET A 1 -34.11 10.15 18.23
CA MET A 1 -34.93 11.18 17.57
C MET A 1 -34.42 12.53 18.05
N GLY A 2 -34.14 13.49 17.15
CA GLY A 2 -33.63 14.79 17.58
C GLY A 2 -34.65 15.52 18.46
N CYS A 3 -34.17 16.31 19.44
CA CYS A 3 -35.02 17.03 20.40
C CYS A 3 -36.11 17.87 19.70
N LEU A 4 -35.83 18.37 18.49
CA LEU A 4 -36.78 19.08 17.64
C LEU A 4 -37.94 18.20 17.13
N ALA A 5 -37.69 16.94 16.77
CA ALA A 5 -38.75 16.02 16.32
C ALA A 5 -39.70 15.65 17.47
N GLN A 6 -39.16 15.44 18.68
CA GLN A 6 -39.98 15.24 19.87
C GLN A 6 -40.82 16.49 20.23
N ALA A 7 -40.24 17.69 20.13
CA ALA A 7 -40.97 18.93 20.34
C ALA A 7 -42.09 19.13 19.29
N LEU A 8 -41.85 18.74 18.04
CA LEU A 8 -42.84 18.84 16.95
C LEU A 8 -43.98 17.80 17.05
N ASP A 9 -43.68 16.59 17.54
CA ASP A 9 -44.70 15.59 17.88
C ASP A 9 -45.57 16.07 19.05
N GLN A 10 -44.94 16.63 20.09
CA GLN A 10 -45.66 17.21 21.24
C GLN A 10 -46.51 18.42 20.85
N ALA A 11 -46.13 19.14 19.79
CA ALA A 11 -46.90 20.24 19.21
C ALA A 11 -47.97 19.78 18.18
N ALA A 12 -48.24 18.47 18.07
CA ALA A 12 -49.22 17.90 17.14
C ALA A 12 -48.98 18.27 15.66
N LEU A 13 -47.70 18.38 15.25
CA LEU A 13 -47.27 18.61 13.87
C LEU A 13 -46.62 17.36 13.27
N PRO A 14 -47.35 16.25 13.08
CA PRO A 14 -46.78 14.94 12.72
C PRO A 14 -46.10 14.94 11.35
N GLY A 15 -46.58 15.76 10.39
CA GLY A 15 -45.94 15.92 9.09
C GLY A 15 -44.59 16.63 9.15
N ALA A 16 -44.42 17.61 10.05
CA ALA A 16 -43.16 18.30 10.27
C ALA A 16 -42.21 17.46 11.12
N SER A 17 -42.72 16.77 12.15
CA SER A 17 -41.98 15.80 12.96
C SER A 17 -41.40 14.67 12.10
N TRP A 18 -42.23 14.07 11.23
CA TRP A 18 -41.77 13.03 10.30
C TRP A 18 -40.72 13.57 9.33
N ARG A 19 -40.91 14.76 8.75
CA ARG A 19 -39.90 15.38 7.86
C ARG A 19 -38.61 15.69 8.59
N CYS A 20 -38.66 16.25 9.80
CA CYS A 20 -37.48 16.51 10.64
C CYS A 20 -36.81 15.21 11.10
N GLY A 21 -37.58 14.16 11.39
CA GLY A 21 -37.10 12.83 11.73
C GLY A 21 -36.44 12.13 10.52
N ALA A 22 -37.02 12.26 9.33
CA ALA A 22 -36.49 11.75 8.07
C ALA A 22 -35.23 12.52 7.62
N LEU A 23 -35.21 13.86 7.78
CA LEU A 23 -34.03 14.71 7.58
C LEU A 23 -32.94 14.39 8.60
N ALA A 24 -33.28 14.20 9.88
CA ALA A 24 -32.32 13.80 10.91
C ALA A 24 -31.80 12.37 10.65
N ALA A 25 -32.64 11.44 10.18
CA ALA A 25 -32.23 10.09 9.81
C ALA A 25 -31.36 10.07 8.54
N GLN A 26 -31.67 10.92 7.54
CA GLN A 26 -30.81 11.17 6.39
C GLN A 26 -29.47 11.82 6.78
N GLN A 27 -29.47 12.68 7.80
CA GLN A 27 -28.24 13.28 8.35
C GLN A 27 -27.43 12.33 9.24
N GLN A 28 -28.05 11.29 9.81
CA GLN A 28 -27.40 10.36 10.74
C GLN A 28 -26.65 9.20 10.06
N GLY A 29 -26.71 9.10 8.73
CA GLY A 29 -26.04 8.04 7.98
C GLY A 29 -26.57 6.63 8.29
N PRO A 30 -26.09 5.62 7.55
CA PRO A 30 -26.46 4.23 7.78
C PRO A 30 -25.99 3.73 9.15
N LEU A 31 -26.76 2.82 9.76
CA LEU A 31 -26.40 2.14 11.01
C LEU A 31 -25.93 0.72 10.69
N LEU A 32 -24.69 0.40 11.04
CA LEU A 32 -24.01 -0.84 10.64
C LEU A 32 -23.30 -1.47 11.84
N ASP A 33 -23.06 -2.78 11.83
CA ASP A 33 -22.10 -3.40 12.76
C ASP A 33 -20.68 -3.45 12.16
N CYS A 34 -19.69 -3.80 12.98
CA CYS A 34 -18.29 -3.91 12.53
C CYS A 34 -18.11 -4.93 11.39
N GLN A 35 -18.79 -6.07 11.46
CA GLN A 35 -18.67 -7.12 10.45
C GLN A 35 -19.21 -6.63 9.10
N THR A 36 -20.33 -5.92 9.10
CA THR A 36 -20.94 -5.30 7.93
C THR A 36 -20.04 -4.20 7.38
N LEU A 37 -19.53 -3.32 8.25
CA LEU A 37 -18.61 -2.25 7.88
C LEU A 37 -17.34 -2.79 7.22
N ASP A 38 -16.83 -3.91 7.73
CA ASP A 38 -15.63 -4.56 7.24
C ASP A 38 -15.88 -5.33 5.94
N SER A 39 -16.94 -6.13 5.86
CA SER A 39 -17.25 -7.01 4.72
C SER A 39 -17.48 -6.27 3.39
N TRP A 40 -17.77 -4.97 3.43
CA TRP A 40 -18.10 -4.18 2.25
C TRP A 40 -16.87 -3.68 1.52
N VAL A 41 -16.38 -4.50 0.59
CA VAL A 41 -15.32 -4.13 -0.33
C VAL A 41 -15.90 -3.68 -1.67
N VAL A 42 -15.87 -2.37 -1.91
CA VAL A 42 -16.30 -1.75 -3.16
C VAL A 42 -15.09 -1.58 -4.07
N PRO A 43 -15.28 -1.71 -5.38
CA PRO A 43 -15.57 -2.96 -6.06
C PRO A 43 -14.39 -3.95 -5.88
N ARG A 44 -14.28 -4.56 -4.68
CA ARG A 44 -13.22 -5.50 -4.26
C ARG A 44 -11.82 -4.93 -3.98
N SER A 45 -11.69 -3.62 -3.75
CA SER A 45 -10.41 -3.09 -3.24
C SER A 45 -10.51 -1.97 -2.22
N ILE A 46 -11.52 -1.11 -2.25
CA ILE A 46 -11.72 -0.05 -1.24
C ILE A 46 -12.84 -0.45 -0.28
N ARG A 47 -12.64 -0.26 1.03
CA ARG A 47 -13.73 -0.46 2.00
C ARG A 47 -14.74 0.67 1.87
N LEU A 48 -16.03 0.35 1.86
CA LEU A 48 -17.10 1.33 1.62
C LEU A 48 -17.07 2.50 2.61
N TYR A 49 -16.72 2.24 3.87
CA TYR A 49 -16.60 3.31 4.86
C TYR A 49 -15.49 4.32 4.49
N GLN A 50 -14.36 3.87 3.94
CA GLN A 50 -13.26 4.74 3.53
C GLN A 50 -13.71 5.69 2.40
N GLU A 51 -14.47 5.16 1.44
CA GLU A 51 -15.10 5.95 0.38
C GLU A 51 -16.10 6.97 0.95
N TRP A 52 -16.92 6.58 1.92
CA TRP A 52 -17.84 7.50 2.59
C TRP A 52 -17.12 8.65 3.29
N LEU A 53 -16.03 8.35 3.99
CA LEU A 53 -15.20 9.37 4.64
C LEU A 53 -14.66 10.38 3.61
N LEU A 54 -14.14 9.91 2.47
CA LEU A 54 -13.72 10.77 1.36
C LEU A 54 -14.84 11.65 0.81
N ARG A 55 -16.07 11.12 0.77
CA ARG A 55 -17.27 11.84 0.30
C ARG A 55 -17.94 12.69 1.39
N GLY A 56 -17.34 12.82 2.57
CA GLY A 56 -17.90 13.56 3.70
C GLY A 56 -19.18 12.94 4.29
N ARG A 57 -19.46 11.66 3.99
CA ARG A 57 -20.61 10.94 4.52
C ARG A 57 -20.29 10.38 5.90
N ARG A 58 -21.13 10.72 6.88
CA ARG A 58 -21.08 10.14 8.23
C ARG A 58 -21.88 8.84 8.29
N PHE A 59 -21.57 8.01 9.28
CA PHE A 59 -22.27 6.76 9.55
C PHE A 59 -22.31 6.48 11.05
N ARG A 60 -23.16 5.53 11.45
CA ARG A 60 -23.30 5.05 12.82
C ARG A 60 -22.91 3.58 12.91
N LEU A 61 -22.32 3.23 14.04
CA LEU A 61 -21.89 1.86 14.34
C LEU A 61 -22.72 1.30 15.49
N ARG A 62 -23.28 0.11 15.32
CA ARG A 62 -23.89 -0.70 16.36
C ARG A 62 -22.88 -1.74 16.80
N LEU A 63 -22.52 -1.69 18.08
CA LEU A 63 -21.67 -2.68 18.73
C LEU A 63 -22.45 -3.31 19.88
N HIS A 64 -21.90 -4.37 20.47
CA HIS A 64 -22.55 -5.14 21.54
C HIS A 64 -23.00 -4.27 22.74
N ASP A 65 -22.31 -3.16 22.99
CA ASP A 65 -22.50 -2.27 24.12
C ASP A 65 -23.14 -0.92 23.75
N GLY A 66 -23.65 -0.76 22.52
CA GLY A 66 -24.48 0.38 22.15
C GLY A 66 -24.32 0.89 20.71
N ILE A 67 -24.85 2.09 20.48
CA ILE A 67 -24.75 2.80 19.20
C ILE A 67 -23.73 3.92 19.32
N TYR A 68 -22.90 4.05 18.29
CA TYR A 68 -21.80 4.98 18.19
C TYR A 68 -21.97 5.86 16.96
N VAL A 69 -21.58 7.12 17.08
CA VAL A 69 -21.59 8.10 15.99
C VAL A 69 -20.15 8.50 15.68
N LEU A 70 -19.80 8.54 14.40
CA LEU A 70 -18.51 9.07 13.95
C LEU A 70 -18.42 10.58 14.24
N VAL A 71 -17.42 10.97 15.03
CA VAL A 71 -17.13 12.36 15.40
C VAL A 71 -16.05 12.96 14.50
N SER A 72 -14.92 12.27 14.38
CA SER A 72 -13.77 12.69 13.56
C SER A 72 -12.96 11.47 13.13
N PHE A 73 -12.02 11.68 12.20
CA PHE A 73 -11.15 10.62 11.73
C PHE A 73 -9.82 11.18 11.23
N ARG A 74 -8.76 10.41 11.46
CA ARG A 74 -7.42 10.66 10.93
C ARG A 74 -6.78 9.31 10.58
N ALA A 75 -5.82 9.35 9.68
CA ALA A 75 -4.93 8.24 9.40
C ALA A 75 -3.49 8.58 9.82
N ASP A 76 -2.77 7.60 10.35
CA ASP A 76 -1.31 7.63 10.51
C ASP A 76 -0.64 6.78 9.40
N SER A 77 0.65 6.45 9.54
CA SER A 77 1.37 5.65 8.56
C SER A 77 0.91 4.19 8.50
N ARG A 78 0.12 3.71 9.48
CA ARG A 78 -0.20 2.29 9.66
C ARG A 78 -1.69 2.00 9.66
N CYS A 79 -2.53 2.93 10.13
CA CYS A 79 -3.95 2.67 10.33
C CYS A 79 -4.84 3.90 10.16
N ASN A 80 -6.13 3.62 9.95
CA ASN A 80 -7.21 4.59 10.15
C ASN A 80 -7.63 4.60 11.62
N ARG A 81 -7.87 5.80 12.15
CA ARG A 81 -8.32 6.07 13.51
C ARG A 81 -9.64 6.84 13.44
N LEU A 82 -10.74 6.19 13.80
CA LEU A 82 -12.07 6.80 13.77
C LEU A 82 -12.51 7.10 15.20
N LEU A 83 -12.64 8.38 15.53
CA LEU A 83 -13.16 8.80 16.83
C LEU A 83 -14.68 8.67 16.81
N LEU A 84 -15.18 7.83 17.71
CA LEU A 84 -16.58 7.52 17.89
C LEU A 84 -17.07 8.08 19.22
N GLN A 85 -18.34 8.49 19.27
CA GLN A 85 -19.05 8.84 20.49
C GLN A 85 -20.23 7.91 20.71
N ARG A 86 -20.28 7.27 21.87
CA ARG A 86 -21.40 6.41 22.26
C ARG A 86 -22.62 7.27 22.59
N HIS A 87 -23.78 6.88 22.06
CA HIS A 87 -25.01 7.65 22.16
C HIS A 87 -25.60 7.68 23.59
N THR A 88 -25.35 6.65 24.40
CA THR A 88 -25.98 6.51 25.72
C THR A 88 -25.35 7.37 26.81
N ASP A 89 -24.02 7.50 26.81
CA ASP A 89 -23.26 8.17 27.88
C ASP A 89 -22.31 9.26 27.34
N GLY A 90 -22.29 9.49 26.02
CA GLY A 90 -21.40 10.46 25.38
C GLY A 90 -19.92 10.08 25.43
N SER A 91 -19.57 8.87 25.90
CA SER A 91 -18.18 8.44 26.03
C SER A 91 -17.51 8.32 24.65
N ARG A 92 -16.23 8.67 24.59
CA ARG A 92 -15.44 8.66 23.36
C ARG A 92 -14.56 7.43 23.27
N TRP A 93 -14.50 6.87 22.07
CA TRP A 93 -13.77 5.64 21.76
C TRP A 93 -13.11 5.77 20.38
N VAL A 94 -11.99 5.10 20.19
CA VAL A 94 -11.29 5.08 18.91
C VAL A 94 -11.45 3.70 18.30
N LEU A 95 -11.98 3.66 17.08
CA LEU A 95 -12.00 2.48 16.23
C LEU A 95 -10.76 2.48 15.34
N LEU A 96 -9.96 1.42 15.42
CA LEU A 96 -8.75 1.26 14.61
C LEU A 96 -8.94 0.24 13.50
N SER A 97 -8.31 0.52 12.35
CA SER A 97 -8.04 -0.51 11.35
C SER A 97 -6.72 -1.23 11.63
N GLY A 98 -6.56 -2.46 11.14
CA GLY A 98 -5.31 -3.22 11.14
C GLY A 98 -4.28 -2.70 10.14
N GLU A 99 -3.11 -3.34 10.15
CA GLU A 99 -1.95 -3.06 9.30
C GLU A 99 -1.64 -4.33 8.46
N CYS A 100 -1.71 -4.24 7.12
CA CYS A 100 -1.35 -5.25 6.09
C CYS A 100 -2.24 -6.50 5.86
N GLY A 101 -2.21 -7.07 4.64
CA GLY A 101 -2.71 -8.41 4.25
C GLY A 101 -4.23 -8.56 4.10
N GLU A 102 -4.96 -8.04 5.09
CA GLU A 102 -6.36 -7.61 5.07
C GLU A 102 -6.48 -6.08 5.34
N ALA A 103 -5.30 -5.49 5.61
CA ALA A 103 -4.74 -4.17 5.36
C ALA A 103 -5.39 -2.93 5.94
N TYR A 104 -6.71 -2.90 6.04
CA TYR A 104 -7.44 -1.85 6.74
C TYR A 104 -8.74 -2.41 7.32
N ALA A 105 -8.77 -3.73 7.55
CA ALA A 105 -9.87 -4.37 8.24
C ALA A 105 -9.95 -3.87 9.70
N LEU A 106 -11.13 -3.90 10.30
CA LEU A 106 -11.26 -3.60 11.73
C LEU A 106 -10.53 -4.66 12.56
N ALA A 107 -9.78 -4.22 13.58
CA ALA A 107 -9.08 -5.17 14.46
C ALA A 107 -10.06 -6.03 15.30
N ASP A 108 -9.63 -7.20 15.77
CA ASP A 108 -10.46 -8.08 16.62
C ASP A 108 -10.92 -7.41 17.93
N GLN A 109 -10.09 -6.50 18.45
CA GLN A 109 -10.42 -5.59 19.54
C GLN A 109 -10.37 -4.15 19.02
N PRO A 110 -11.40 -3.69 18.27
CA PRO A 110 -11.26 -2.51 17.44
C PRO A 110 -11.43 -1.22 18.24
N LEU A 111 -12.07 -1.27 19.42
CA LEU A 111 -12.29 -0.12 20.27
C LEU A 111 -11.17 0.06 21.30
N ARG A 112 -10.66 1.30 21.40
CA ARG A 112 -9.70 1.73 22.43
C ARG A 112 -10.10 3.06 23.04
N ARG A 113 -9.57 3.36 24.22
CA ARG A 113 -9.68 4.72 24.80
C ARG A 113 -8.89 5.71 23.92
N PRO A 114 -9.40 6.95 23.71
CA PRO A 114 -8.68 7.97 22.96
C PRO A 114 -7.33 8.31 23.61
N GLY A 115 -6.27 8.38 22.80
CA GLY A 115 -4.97 8.93 23.20
C GLY A 115 -4.84 10.42 22.91
N LEU A 116 -3.66 11.01 23.20
CA LEU A 116 -3.37 12.41 22.91
C LEU A 116 -3.51 12.74 21.42
N GLN A 117 -3.12 11.81 20.54
CA GLN A 117 -3.27 11.96 19.10
C GLN A 117 -4.73 11.93 18.59
N ASP A 118 -5.67 11.50 19.45
CA ASP A 118 -7.10 11.41 19.15
C ASP A 118 -7.89 12.57 19.80
N ALA A 119 -7.22 13.41 20.60
CA ALA A 119 -7.79 14.62 21.17
C ALA A 119 -7.97 15.66 20.04
N GLY A 120 -9.20 15.76 19.54
CA GLY A 120 -9.51 16.52 18.35
C GLY A 120 -9.32 18.03 18.52
N GLU A 121 -8.31 18.59 17.87
CA GLU A 121 -8.49 19.87 17.17
C GLU A 121 -9.65 19.72 16.17
N SER A 122 -10.43 20.80 16.01
CA SER A 122 -11.57 20.85 15.09
C SER A 122 -11.05 20.82 13.65
N LEU A 123 -10.83 19.61 13.13
CA LEU A 123 -10.48 19.39 11.74
C LEU A 123 -11.62 19.88 10.85
N SER A 124 -11.27 20.64 9.82
CA SER A 124 -12.22 21.22 8.89
C SER A 124 -11.85 20.91 7.44
N GLY A 125 -12.83 21.04 6.54
CA GLY A 125 -12.64 20.76 5.11
C GLY A 125 -12.86 19.30 4.71
N ALA A 126 -12.73 19.05 3.41
CA ALA A 126 -12.89 17.72 2.83
C ALA A 126 -11.77 16.78 3.30
N ALA A 127 -12.05 15.48 3.38
CA ALA A 127 -11.03 14.51 3.71
C ALA A 127 -9.98 14.39 2.62
N VAL A 128 -8.73 14.13 3.03
CA VAL A 128 -7.63 13.81 2.12
C VAL A 128 -7.27 12.35 2.23
N ALA A 129 -6.89 11.73 1.12
CA ALA A 129 -6.32 10.39 1.14
C ALA A 129 -4.84 10.46 1.57
N ARG A 130 -4.37 9.45 2.30
CA ARG A 130 -2.95 9.19 2.55
C ARG A 130 -2.53 7.93 1.80
N ALA A 131 -1.31 7.93 1.27
CA ALA A 131 -0.75 6.83 0.49
C ALA A 131 0.76 6.75 0.66
N GLY A 132 1.32 5.56 0.72
CA GLY A 132 2.75 5.29 0.92
C GLY A 132 2.94 4.19 1.95
N ASN A 133 4.03 3.45 1.94
CA ASN A 133 4.28 2.46 2.99
C ASN A 133 5.77 2.18 3.04
N ASP A 134 6.35 2.15 4.25
CA ASP A 134 7.77 1.85 4.50
C ASP A 134 8.28 0.57 3.78
N ASN A 135 7.37 -0.31 3.38
CA ASN A 135 7.62 -1.31 2.36
C ASN A 135 6.75 -1.05 1.13
N PHE A 136 7.34 -0.55 0.04
CA PHE A 136 6.60 -0.22 -1.20
C PHE A 136 5.72 -1.36 -1.72
N ALA A 137 6.08 -2.60 -1.41
CA ALA A 137 5.29 -3.74 -1.82
C ALA A 137 3.86 -3.62 -1.24
N HIS A 138 3.73 -3.10 -0.03
CA HIS A 138 2.45 -2.84 0.60
C HIS A 138 1.72 -1.66 -0.05
N PHE A 139 2.44 -0.66 -0.56
CA PHE A 139 1.79 0.39 -1.36
C PHE A 139 1.19 -0.19 -2.65
N LEU A 140 1.96 -0.98 -3.42
CA LEU A 140 1.47 -1.62 -4.64
C LEU A 140 0.29 -2.57 -4.37
N TRP A 141 0.39 -3.38 -3.32
CA TRP A 141 -0.58 -4.42 -2.99
C TRP A 141 -1.83 -3.89 -2.30
N ASN A 142 -1.67 -2.99 -1.33
CA ASN A 142 -2.77 -2.55 -0.50
C ASN A 142 -3.37 -1.24 -0.99
N GLU A 143 -2.60 -0.30 -1.53
CA GLU A 143 -3.05 1.10 -1.56
C GLU A 143 -3.33 1.62 -2.97
N LEU A 144 -2.58 1.15 -3.97
CA LEU A 144 -2.67 1.70 -5.31
C LEU A 144 -4.03 1.46 -5.99
N ASP A 145 -4.53 0.22 -6.02
CA ASP A 145 -5.84 -0.03 -6.67
C ASP A 145 -6.96 0.77 -5.98
N PRO A 146 -7.06 0.81 -4.65
CA PRO A 146 -8.02 1.65 -3.94
C PRO A 146 -7.92 3.14 -4.28
N LEU A 147 -6.70 3.69 -4.42
CA LEU A 147 -6.49 5.06 -4.86
C LEU A 147 -7.01 5.28 -6.29
N LEU A 148 -6.68 4.37 -7.21
CA LEU A 148 -7.14 4.46 -8.60
C LEU A 148 -8.66 4.41 -8.73
N ARG A 149 -9.33 3.68 -7.83
CA ARG A 149 -10.81 3.60 -7.78
C ARG A 149 -11.45 4.78 -7.07
N ALA A 150 -10.87 5.25 -5.97
CA ALA A 150 -11.32 6.49 -5.33
C ALA A 150 -11.23 7.66 -6.30
N ARG A 151 -10.21 7.69 -7.15
CA ARG A 151 -10.09 8.62 -8.27
C ARG A 151 -11.24 8.50 -9.27
N THR A 152 -11.71 7.30 -9.65
CA THR A 152 -12.83 7.23 -10.61
C THR A 152 -14.16 7.64 -10.00
N ALA A 153 -14.28 7.53 -8.68
CA ALA A 153 -15.46 7.94 -7.91
C ALA A 153 -15.53 9.45 -7.62
N LEU A 154 -14.42 10.18 -7.74
CA LEU A 154 -14.28 11.59 -7.38
C LEU A 154 -13.71 12.39 -8.56
N THR A 155 -14.14 13.64 -8.77
CA THR A 155 -13.63 14.48 -9.87
C THR A 155 -12.11 14.69 -9.79
N THR A 156 -11.61 14.89 -8.58
CA THR A 156 -10.18 14.97 -8.25
C THR A 156 -9.96 14.34 -6.88
N LEU A 157 -9.02 13.39 -6.78
CA LEU A 157 -8.61 12.82 -5.50
C LEU A 157 -7.42 13.60 -4.95
N GLU A 158 -7.59 14.19 -3.78
CA GLU A 158 -6.50 14.83 -3.06
C GLU A 158 -5.74 13.83 -2.20
N VAL A 159 -4.42 13.75 -2.40
CA VAL A 159 -3.57 12.76 -1.75
C VAL A 159 -2.37 13.43 -1.09
N VAL A 160 -2.10 13.07 0.16
CA VAL A 160 -0.78 13.25 0.77
C VAL A 160 0.01 11.97 0.58
N GLN A 161 1.16 12.10 -0.09
CA GLN A 161 2.08 11.00 -0.34
C GLN A 161 3.07 10.92 0.83
N ASP A 162 3.02 9.81 1.56
CA ASP A 162 3.93 9.44 2.64
C ASP A 162 5.23 8.83 2.03
N SER A 163 5.85 7.87 2.71
CA SER A 163 7.12 7.23 2.32
C SER A 163 6.97 6.06 1.35
N ASP A 164 8.09 5.73 0.68
CA ASP A 164 8.38 4.49 -0.02
C ASP A 164 7.36 4.12 -1.11
N THR A 165 6.86 5.14 -1.80
CA THR A 165 6.02 4.96 -3.00
C THR A 165 6.86 4.63 -4.24
N VAL A 166 6.31 3.80 -5.14
CA VAL A 166 7.03 3.41 -6.38
C VAL A 166 6.98 4.49 -7.46
N LEU A 167 6.02 5.42 -7.39
CA LEU A 167 5.79 6.44 -8.40
C LEU A 167 5.31 7.74 -7.73
N ASP A 168 5.52 8.88 -8.41
CA ASP A 168 4.92 10.15 -8.02
C ASP A 168 3.41 10.13 -8.28
N LEU A 169 2.59 10.09 -7.23
CA LEU A 169 1.14 10.05 -7.37
C LEU A 169 0.58 11.31 -8.05
N GLY A 170 1.31 12.43 -7.99
CA GLY A 170 0.94 13.67 -8.67
C GLY A 170 0.96 13.57 -10.20
N GLN A 171 1.67 12.58 -10.76
CA GLN A 171 1.70 12.35 -12.21
C GLN A 171 0.48 11.58 -12.71
N LEU A 172 -0.28 10.96 -11.80
CA LEU A 172 -1.50 10.24 -12.17
C LEU A 172 -2.63 11.24 -12.43
N ARG A 173 -3.16 11.25 -13.66
CA ARG A 173 -4.33 12.05 -14.03
C ARG A 173 -5.44 11.88 -13.00
N GLY A 174 -6.04 12.99 -12.54
CA GLY A 174 -7.14 12.98 -11.56
C GLY A 174 -6.70 12.88 -10.10
N ILE A 175 -5.39 12.82 -9.83
CA ILE A 175 -4.83 12.94 -8.49
C ILE A 175 -4.19 14.31 -8.33
N ARG A 176 -4.46 14.97 -7.20
CA ARG A 176 -3.76 16.18 -6.77
C ARG A 176 -2.94 15.86 -5.53
N ARG A 177 -1.61 15.87 -5.66
CA ARG A 177 -0.72 15.74 -4.52
C ARG A 177 -0.75 17.03 -3.68
N LEU A 178 -0.88 16.88 -2.37
CA LEU A 178 -0.89 17.97 -1.39
C LEU A 178 0.36 17.93 -0.51
N ASP A 179 0.69 19.09 0.08
CA ASP A 179 1.72 19.18 1.11
C ASP A 179 1.28 18.46 2.40
N PRO A 180 2.17 17.71 3.09
CA PRO A 180 1.83 17.02 4.33
C PRO A 180 1.28 17.92 5.45
N ALA A 181 1.59 19.23 5.45
CA ALA A 181 1.10 20.18 6.45
C ALA A 181 -0.44 20.22 6.52
N VAL A 182 -1.15 19.89 5.42
CA VAL A 182 -2.62 19.85 5.40
C VAL A 182 -3.21 18.84 6.39
N LEU A 183 -2.43 17.81 6.79
CA LEU A 183 -2.86 16.77 7.73
C LEU A 183 -3.09 17.30 9.15
N SER A 184 -2.55 18.48 9.47
CA SER A 184 -2.86 19.16 10.74
C SER A 184 -4.27 19.76 10.75
N GLN A 185 -4.78 20.16 9.58
CA GLN A 185 -6.01 20.96 9.43
C GLN A 185 -7.21 20.15 8.93
N ARG A 186 -6.96 19.11 8.14
CA ARG A 186 -7.99 18.32 7.44
C ARG A 186 -8.07 16.88 7.95
N PRO A 187 -9.26 16.27 7.96
CA PRO A 187 -9.38 14.84 8.24
C PRO A 187 -8.69 14.03 7.14
N SER A 188 -8.19 12.86 7.51
CA SER A 188 -7.42 12.02 6.60
C SER A 188 -7.84 10.56 6.70
N VAL A 189 -7.78 9.87 5.57
CA VAL A 189 -8.11 8.45 5.46
C VAL A 189 -7.04 7.75 4.63
N ARG A 190 -6.65 6.57 5.08
CA ARG A 190 -5.78 5.67 4.34
C ARG A 190 -6.65 4.64 3.66
N LEU A 191 -6.48 4.51 2.35
CA LEU A 191 -7.22 3.54 1.57
C LEU A 191 -6.45 2.24 1.56
N GLY A 192 -7.16 1.13 1.65
CA GLY A 192 -6.53 -0.08 1.15
C GLY A 192 -7.41 -1.28 0.98
N GLY A 193 -6.80 -2.27 0.34
CA GLY A 193 -7.36 -3.51 -0.12
C GLY A 193 -6.29 -4.60 -0.14
N THR A 194 -6.54 -5.65 -0.91
CA THR A 194 -5.75 -6.89 -0.85
C THR A 194 -5.46 -7.44 -2.24
N LEU A 195 -5.44 -6.59 -3.26
CA LEU A 195 -5.41 -7.01 -4.66
C LEU A 195 -4.60 -6.06 -5.54
N VAL A 196 -3.64 -6.63 -6.28
CA VAL A 196 -2.96 -5.95 -7.38
C VAL A 196 -3.71 -6.23 -8.69
N THR A 197 -4.61 -5.34 -9.07
CA THR A 197 -5.38 -5.49 -10.32
C THR A 197 -4.51 -5.26 -11.55
N ALA A 198 -4.99 -5.72 -12.72
CA ALA A 198 -4.34 -5.40 -14.00
C ALA A 198 -4.28 -3.88 -14.25
N ALA A 199 -5.28 -3.12 -13.80
CA ALA A 199 -5.30 -1.66 -13.92
C ALA A 199 -4.21 -0.99 -13.06
N ALA A 200 -4.01 -1.47 -11.83
CA ALA A 200 -2.92 -1.00 -10.97
C ALA A 200 -1.55 -1.29 -11.58
N ARG A 201 -1.32 -2.51 -12.11
CA ARG A 201 -0.08 -2.87 -12.81
C ARG A 201 0.16 -1.97 -14.02
N ALA A 202 -0.86 -1.78 -14.86
CA ALA A 202 -0.76 -0.94 -16.05
C ALA A 202 -0.45 0.52 -15.70
N ALA A 203 -1.06 1.06 -14.64
CA ALA A 203 -0.79 2.42 -14.18
C ALA A 203 0.68 2.59 -13.71
N VAL A 204 1.21 1.63 -12.94
CA VAL A 204 2.61 1.65 -12.48
C VAL A 204 3.56 1.56 -13.67
N LEU A 205 3.34 0.60 -14.57
CA LEU A 205 4.19 0.43 -15.74
C LEU A 205 4.17 1.68 -16.64
N ALA A 206 3.00 2.27 -16.87
CA ALA A 206 2.89 3.49 -17.67
C ALA A 206 3.60 4.68 -17.01
N ALA A 207 3.48 4.84 -15.68
CA ALA A 207 4.16 5.91 -14.95
C ALA A 207 5.67 5.74 -15.01
N LEU A 208 6.18 4.54 -14.69
CA LEU A 208 7.62 4.25 -14.70
C LEU A 208 8.24 4.37 -16.10
N VAL A 209 7.52 4.01 -17.16
CA VAL A 209 7.99 4.17 -18.54
C VAL A 209 8.13 5.65 -18.92
N ALA A 210 7.29 6.53 -18.37
CA ALA A 210 7.33 7.96 -18.64
C ALA A 210 8.46 8.70 -17.90
N GLU A 211 9.06 8.09 -16.86
CA GLU A 211 10.20 8.67 -16.16
C GLU A 211 11.44 8.74 -17.05
N PRO A 212 12.39 9.67 -16.79
CA PRO A 212 13.68 9.67 -17.47
C PRO A 212 14.46 8.39 -17.15
N HIS A 213 15.12 7.82 -18.16
CA HIS A 213 15.89 6.59 -18.01
C HIS A 213 17.31 6.76 -18.53
N ASP A 214 18.25 6.12 -17.86
CA ASP A 214 19.61 5.95 -18.35
C ASP A 214 19.62 5.08 -19.62
N PRO A 215 20.53 5.35 -20.57
CA PRO A 215 20.66 4.53 -21.76
C PRO A 215 20.98 3.08 -21.40
N LEU A 216 20.41 2.15 -22.18
CA LEU A 216 20.73 0.74 -22.05
C LEU A 216 22.17 0.46 -22.51
N PRO A 217 22.84 -0.53 -21.92
CA PRO A 217 24.16 -0.93 -22.38
C PRO A 217 24.03 -1.65 -23.75
N PRO A 218 25.01 -1.50 -24.65
CA PRO A 218 24.99 -2.14 -25.97
C PRO A 218 25.06 -3.68 -25.86
N GLY A 219 24.44 -4.40 -26.82
CA GLY A 219 24.58 -5.86 -26.96
C GLY A 219 23.61 -6.72 -26.14
N ARG A 220 22.41 -6.23 -25.85
CA ARG A 220 21.41 -6.86 -24.96
C ARG A 220 20.69 -8.10 -25.53
N ASP A 221 21.15 -8.70 -26.63
CA ASP A 221 20.45 -9.80 -27.32
C ASP A 221 20.54 -11.17 -26.59
N GLN A 222 20.81 -11.18 -25.29
CA GLN A 222 21.04 -12.38 -24.49
C GLN A 222 19.89 -12.69 -23.53
N PRO A 223 19.68 -13.97 -23.17
CA PRO A 223 18.71 -14.33 -22.14
C PRO A 223 19.06 -13.61 -20.83
N LEU A 224 18.11 -12.80 -20.35
CA LEU A 224 18.23 -12.06 -19.11
C LEU A 224 17.70 -12.90 -17.94
N VAL A 225 18.53 -13.11 -16.93
CA VAL A 225 18.17 -13.79 -15.66
C VAL A 225 18.40 -12.82 -14.50
N LEU A 226 17.44 -12.71 -13.59
CA LEU A 226 17.55 -11.87 -12.39
C LEU A 226 17.83 -12.73 -11.17
N LEU A 227 18.87 -12.38 -10.43
CA LEU A 227 19.21 -12.96 -9.14
C LEU A 227 19.01 -11.91 -8.05
N GLY A 228 17.98 -12.08 -7.23
CA GLY A 228 17.68 -11.17 -6.14
C GLY A 228 18.48 -11.51 -4.89
N VAL A 229 19.51 -10.72 -4.61
CA VAL A 229 20.44 -10.87 -3.48
C VAL A 229 19.84 -10.27 -2.21
N ARG A 230 20.07 -10.89 -1.05
CA ARG A 230 19.61 -10.37 0.22
C ARG A 230 20.72 -9.59 0.92
N GLY A 231 20.41 -8.38 1.36
CA GLY A 231 21.25 -7.67 2.31
C GLY A 231 21.26 -8.32 3.71
N PRO A 232 22.11 -7.82 4.62
CA PRO A 232 22.12 -8.28 6.01
C PRO A 232 20.76 -8.12 6.69
N GLY A 233 20.38 -9.07 7.55
CA GLY A 233 19.15 -8.99 8.34
C GLY A 233 18.58 -10.34 8.76
N ARG A 234 17.35 -10.31 9.31
CA ARG A 234 16.69 -11.50 9.90
C ARG A 234 16.47 -12.68 8.95
N ARG A 235 16.55 -12.46 7.64
CA ARG A 235 16.33 -13.47 6.58
C ARG A 235 17.54 -13.60 5.66
N GLU A 236 18.73 -13.26 6.16
CA GLU A 236 19.97 -13.42 5.41
C GLU A 236 20.19 -14.89 5.03
N LEU A 237 20.64 -15.13 3.80
CA LEU A 237 21.01 -16.46 3.36
C LEU A 237 22.43 -16.78 3.84
N VAL A 238 22.56 -17.79 4.69
CA VAL A 238 23.87 -18.33 5.07
C VAL A 238 24.54 -18.88 3.81
N ASN A 239 25.80 -18.51 3.57
CA ASN A 239 26.57 -18.86 2.37
C ASN A 239 26.00 -18.29 1.06
N GLU A 240 25.37 -17.12 1.10
CA GLU A 240 24.81 -16.45 -0.08
C GLU A 240 25.81 -16.30 -1.23
N GLU A 241 27.05 -15.89 -0.94
CA GLU A 241 28.08 -15.67 -1.98
C GLU A 241 28.49 -16.99 -2.68
N PRO A 242 28.88 -18.07 -1.95
CA PRO A 242 29.10 -19.39 -2.54
C PRO A 242 27.90 -19.94 -3.32
N PHE A 243 26.68 -19.76 -2.79
CA PHE A 243 25.46 -20.21 -3.45
C PHE A 243 25.27 -19.55 -4.81
N TYR A 244 25.35 -18.22 -4.87
CA TYR A 244 25.18 -17.49 -6.14
C TYR A 244 26.31 -17.77 -7.13
N ALA A 245 27.56 -17.94 -6.67
CA ALA A 245 28.66 -18.33 -7.56
C ALA A 245 28.39 -19.69 -8.24
N ALA A 246 27.95 -20.69 -7.48
CA ALA A 246 27.58 -22.00 -8.03
C ALA A 246 26.37 -21.92 -8.97
N LEU A 247 25.35 -21.13 -8.61
CA LEU A 247 24.17 -20.92 -9.44
C LEU A 247 24.52 -20.23 -10.77
N ILE A 248 25.35 -19.19 -10.74
CA ILE A 248 25.82 -18.48 -11.94
C ILE A 248 26.59 -19.44 -12.86
N ALA A 249 27.46 -20.29 -12.31
CA ALA A 249 28.17 -21.31 -13.08
C ALA A 249 27.20 -22.29 -13.77
N ALA A 250 26.20 -22.79 -13.05
CA ALA A 250 25.18 -23.68 -13.61
C ALA A 250 24.33 -23.00 -14.70
N LEU A 251 23.95 -21.73 -14.51
CA LEU A 251 23.21 -20.95 -15.50
C LEU A 251 24.02 -20.73 -16.78
N ARG A 252 25.32 -20.42 -16.65
CA ARG A 252 26.22 -20.30 -17.80
C ARG A 252 26.37 -21.62 -18.55
N GLN A 253 26.49 -22.75 -17.86
CA GLN A 253 26.50 -24.06 -18.51
C GLN A 253 25.21 -24.34 -19.28
N ARG A 254 24.05 -23.93 -18.74
CA ARG A 254 22.73 -24.19 -19.34
C ARG A 254 22.41 -23.29 -20.54
N TYR A 255 22.83 -22.03 -20.49
CA TYR A 255 22.45 -20.97 -21.43
C TYR A 255 23.63 -20.42 -22.25
N GLY A 256 24.85 -20.93 -22.06
CA GLY A 256 26.08 -20.48 -22.71
C GLY A 256 26.61 -19.19 -22.11
N CYS A 257 26.03 -18.06 -22.50
CA CYS A 257 26.41 -16.72 -22.03
C CYS A 257 25.15 -15.88 -21.79
N PRO A 258 24.41 -16.13 -20.69
CA PRO A 258 23.30 -15.27 -20.32
C PRO A 258 23.81 -13.94 -19.74
N LEU A 259 23.04 -12.88 -19.93
CA LEU A 259 23.17 -11.68 -19.11
C LEU A 259 22.47 -11.95 -17.78
N ILE A 260 23.22 -11.91 -16.69
CA ILE A 260 22.69 -12.12 -15.35
C ILE A 260 22.75 -10.80 -14.60
N VAL A 261 21.59 -10.28 -14.23
CA VAL A 261 21.45 -9.09 -13.41
C VAL A 261 21.26 -9.47 -11.95
N LEU A 262 21.97 -8.79 -11.05
CA LEU A 262 21.91 -9.02 -9.61
C LEU A 262 21.39 -7.78 -8.91
N ASP A 263 20.43 -7.96 -8.01
CA ASP A 263 19.79 -6.85 -7.32
C ASP A 263 19.49 -7.22 -5.86
N GLY A 264 19.91 -6.39 -4.92
CA GLY A 264 19.50 -6.51 -3.53
C GLY A 264 18.76 -5.30 -2.97
N PHE A 265 18.74 -4.18 -3.70
CA PHE A 265 18.09 -2.96 -3.26
C PHE A 265 17.80 -2.04 -4.45
N THR A 266 16.57 -1.55 -4.55
CA THR A 266 16.15 -0.56 -5.55
C THR A 266 15.55 0.61 -4.80
N TYR A 267 15.97 1.83 -5.12
CA TYR A 267 15.38 3.02 -4.54
C TYR A 267 13.93 3.19 -5.02
N GLN A 268 13.09 3.58 -4.07
CA GLN A 268 11.73 4.05 -4.31
C GLN A 268 11.78 5.53 -4.69
N HIS A 269 10.64 6.09 -5.11
CA HIS A 269 10.56 7.47 -5.60
C HIS A 269 11.08 8.50 -4.59
N ASP A 270 10.81 8.30 -3.31
CA ASP A 270 10.94 9.31 -2.24
C ASP A 270 12.02 8.95 -1.19
N ASN A 271 12.76 7.85 -1.36
CA ASN A 271 13.60 7.32 -0.28
C ASN A 271 15.12 7.38 -0.52
N GLN A 272 15.59 7.95 -1.63
CA GLN A 272 17.03 8.15 -1.89
C GLN A 272 17.71 9.02 -0.82
N ALA A 273 16.96 9.99 -0.27
CA ALA A 273 17.43 10.86 0.80
C ALA A 273 17.41 10.18 2.19
N ASN A 274 16.80 9.00 2.34
CA ASN A 274 16.71 8.29 3.62
C ASN A 274 18.04 7.61 3.98
N ALA A 275 18.57 7.90 5.18
CA ALA A 275 19.86 7.37 5.62
C ALA A 275 19.87 5.84 5.79
N ALA A 276 18.78 5.26 6.31
CA ALA A 276 18.66 3.82 6.48
C ALA A 276 18.55 3.11 5.12
N ALA A 277 17.83 3.71 4.16
CA ALA A 277 17.77 3.22 2.78
C ALA A 277 19.17 3.20 2.15
N ARG A 278 19.93 4.30 2.25
CA ARG A 278 21.32 4.36 1.74
C ARG A 278 22.24 3.34 2.38
N GLN A 279 22.17 3.16 3.70
CA GLN A 279 23.00 2.17 4.39
C GLN A 279 22.69 0.75 3.91
N ARG A 280 21.40 0.43 3.74
CA ARG A 280 20.96 -0.88 3.24
C ARG A 280 21.38 -1.10 1.79
N GLU A 281 21.22 -0.08 0.94
CA GLU A 281 21.69 -0.11 -0.45
C GLU A 281 23.18 -0.41 -0.53
N GLN A 282 24.01 0.37 0.18
CA GLN A 282 25.47 0.18 0.19
C GLN A 282 25.87 -1.25 0.60
N ALA A 283 25.22 -1.81 1.62
CA ALA A 283 25.46 -3.18 2.05
C ALA A 283 25.09 -4.21 0.96
N CYS A 284 23.95 -4.02 0.29
CA CYS A 284 23.51 -4.89 -0.81
C CYS A 284 24.43 -4.76 -2.03
N THR A 285 24.80 -3.54 -2.42
CA THR A 285 25.71 -3.26 -3.54
C THR A 285 27.09 -3.86 -3.28
N ALA A 286 27.63 -3.74 -2.08
CA ALA A 286 28.90 -4.38 -1.72
C ALA A 286 28.83 -5.91 -1.82
N ARG A 287 27.71 -6.51 -1.38
CA ARG A 287 27.47 -7.96 -1.49
C ARG A 287 27.41 -8.42 -2.95
N VAL A 288 26.61 -7.73 -3.77
CA VAL A 288 26.49 -8.03 -5.21
C VAL A 288 27.84 -7.92 -5.90
N LYS A 289 28.64 -6.89 -5.61
CA LYS A 289 29.98 -6.74 -6.18
C LYS A 289 30.91 -7.90 -5.83
N ARG A 290 30.85 -8.43 -4.61
CA ARG A 290 31.62 -9.63 -4.23
C ARG A 290 31.19 -10.87 -5.00
N ILE A 291 29.88 -11.08 -5.17
CA ILE A 291 29.33 -12.19 -5.97
C ILE A 291 29.80 -12.10 -7.43
N ILE A 292 29.73 -10.90 -8.02
CA ILE A 292 30.17 -10.63 -9.40
C ILE A 292 31.66 -10.93 -9.55
N ALA A 293 32.50 -10.44 -8.62
CA ALA A 293 33.94 -10.65 -8.64
C ALA A 293 34.29 -12.15 -8.51
N ALA A 294 33.66 -12.86 -7.56
CA ALA A 294 33.85 -14.30 -7.37
C ALA A 294 33.39 -15.14 -8.59
N SER A 295 32.52 -14.57 -9.42
CA SER A 295 31.95 -15.23 -10.61
C SER A 295 32.60 -14.75 -11.92
N GLY A 296 33.72 -14.02 -11.88
CA GLY A 296 34.49 -13.61 -13.06
C GLY A 296 33.92 -12.44 -13.86
N GLY A 297 32.88 -11.75 -13.37
CA GLY A 297 32.40 -10.46 -13.90
C GLY A 297 31.69 -10.44 -15.26
N GLN A 298 32.12 -11.23 -16.23
CA GLN A 298 31.61 -11.19 -17.60
C GLN A 298 30.13 -11.59 -17.68
N GLY A 299 29.31 -10.77 -18.33
CA GLY A 299 27.86 -11.00 -18.45
C GLY A 299 27.11 -10.86 -17.12
N LEU A 300 27.70 -10.21 -16.11
CA LEU A 300 27.05 -9.92 -14.83
C LEU A 300 26.90 -8.42 -14.64
N GLU A 301 25.74 -7.99 -14.15
CA GLU A 301 25.44 -6.57 -13.90
C GLU A 301 24.84 -6.38 -12.51
N CYS A 302 25.26 -5.32 -11.82
CA CYS A 302 24.70 -4.91 -10.53
C CYS A 302 23.59 -3.88 -10.76
N LEU A 303 22.35 -4.22 -10.40
CA LEU A 303 21.21 -3.30 -10.41
C LEU A 303 20.93 -2.69 -9.03
N SER A 304 21.65 -3.12 -7.98
CA SER A 304 21.51 -2.53 -6.66
C SER A 304 21.84 -1.04 -6.71
N GLY A 305 20.97 -0.23 -6.09
CA GLY A 305 21.12 1.22 -6.01
C GLY A 305 20.55 2.00 -7.19
N LEU A 306 19.93 1.33 -8.17
CA LEU A 306 19.11 2.00 -9.19
C LEU A 306 17.79 2.48 -8.59
N ASP A 307 17.22 3.53 -9.18
CA ASP A 307 15.79 3.83 -9.01
C ASP A 307 14.93 2.77 -9.73
N PHE A 308 13.64 2.79 -9.42
CA PHE A 308 12.70 1.79 -9.88
C PHE A 308 12.47 1.83 -11.40
N ALA A 309 12.48 3.02 -12.00
CA ALA A 309 12.33 3.23 -13.44
C ALA A 309 13.49 2.61 -14.23
N ASN A 310 14.73 2.95 -13.85
CA ASN A 310 15.94 2.37 -14.41
C ASN A 310 16.00 0.85 -14.20
N TRP A 311 15.63 0.37 -13.01
CA TRP A 311 15.53 -1.07 -12.74
C TRP A 311 14.52 -1.77 -13.67
N LEU A 312 13.34 -1.18 -13.90
CA LEU A 312 12.32 -1.76 -14.79
C LEU A 312 12.84 -1.89 -16.22
N ARG A 313 13.52 -0.86 -16.72
CA ARG A 313 14.14 -0.85 -18.05
C ARG A 313 15.25 -1.89 -18.15
N ARG A 314 16.15 -1.96 -17.16
CA ARG A 314 17.25 -2.95 -17.08
C ARG A 314 16.78 -4.38 -16.95
N THR A 315 15.54 -4.59 -16.51
CA THR A 315 14.93 -5.93 -16.40
C THR A 315 14.00 -6.30 -17.54
N GLU A 316 13.74 -5.43 -18.54
CA GLU A 316 12.97 -5.80 -19.75
C GLU A 316 13.50 -7.08 -20.45
N GLY A 317 12.59 -7.95 -20.91
CA GLY A 317 12.96 -9.23 -21.55
C GLY A 317 13.45 -10.32 -20.59
N LEU A 318 13.32 -10.13 -19.27
CA LEU A 318 13.62 -11.12 -18.25
C LEU A 318 12.93 -12.46 -18.52
N ARG A 319 13.71 -13.55 -18.58
CA ARG A 319 13.21 -14.90 -18.86
C ARG A 319 12.80 -15.65 -17.60
N CYS A 320 13.58 -15.50 -16.55
CA CYS A 320 13.29 -16.07 -15.25
C CYS A 320 14.02 -15.29 -14.14
N TYR A 321 13.62 -15.54 -12.90
CA TYR A 321 14.30 -14.97 -11.73
C TYR A 321 14.48 -15.98 -10.61
N VAL A 322 15.50 -15.76 -9.80
CA VAL A 322 15.71 -16.47 -8.53
C VAL A 322 15.82 -15.42 -7.45
N THR A 323 15.04 -15.50 -6.39
CA THR A 323 15.11 -14.51 -5.31
C THR A 323 14.59 -15.05 -3.98
N HIS A 324 14.94 -14.38 -2.89
CA HIS A 324 14.39 -14.63 -1.56
C HIS A 324 12.97 -14.10 -1.44
N GLU A 325 12.24 -14.66 -0.47
CA GLU A 325 10.96 -14.07 -0.06
C GLU A 325 11.09 -12.59 0.34
N GLY A 326 10.14 -11.78 -0.13
CA GLY A 326 10.01 -10.37 0.22
C GLY A 326 10.10 -9.44 -0.98
N THR A 327 10.72 -8.27 -0.78
CA THR A 327 10.57 -7.12 -1.67
C THR A 327 10.90 -7.40 -3.15
N MET A 328 11.98 -8.14 -3.43
CA MET A 328 12.38 -8.48 -4.80
C MET A 328 11.40 -9.42 -5.50
N GLN A 329 10.91 -10.44 -4.77
CA GLN A 329 9.85 -11.33 -5.24
C GLN A 329 8.62 -10.51 -5.68
N HIS A 330 8.23 -9.52 -4.89
CA HIS A 330 7.04 -8.71 -5.16
C HIS A 330 7.17 -7.85 -6.43
N LYS A 331 8.35 -7.27 -6.70
CA LYS A 331 8.56 -6.46 -7.91
C LYS A 331 8.28 -7.22 -9.19
N VAL A 332 8.93 -8.37 -9.37
CA VAL A 332 8.76 -9.16 -10.59
C VAL A 332 7.42 -9.86 -10.59
N GLY A 333 7.09 -10.56 -9.50
CA GLY A 333 5.88 -11.39 -9.44
C GLY A 333 4.58 -10.59 -9.60
N TRP A 334 4.52 -9.34 -9.14
CA TRP A 334 3.33 -8.52 -9.32
C TRP A 334 3.30 -7.75 -10.63
N LEU A 335 4.43 -7.17 -11.06
CA LEU A 335 4.46 -6.39 -12.31
C LEU A 335 4.47 -7.27 -13.56
N ARG A 336 5.04 -8.49 -13.45
CA ARG A 336 5.23 -9.43 -14.56
C ARG A 336 4.96 -10.87 -14.09
N PRO A 337 3.72 -11.20 -13.68
CA PRO A 337 3.36 -12.51 -13.12
C PRO A 337 3.60 -13.70 -14.07
N GLN A 338 3.70 -13.43 -15.37
CA GLN A 338 4.00 -14.42 -16.40
C GLN A 338 5.45 -14.91 -16.39
N ILE A 339 6.37 -14.19 -15.74
CA ILE A 339 7.78 -14.57 -15.70
C ILE A 339 7.98 -15.67 -14.66
N PRO A 340 8.51 -16.84 -15.04
CA PRO A 340 8.76 -17.92 -14.08
C PRO A 340 9.83 -17.52 -13.06
N GLY A 341 9.60 -17.88 -11.81
CA GLY A 341 10.50 -17.57 -10.70
C GLY A 341 10.76 -18.75 -9.78
N LEU A 342 11.98 -18.84 -9.25
CA LEU A 342 12.33 -19.70 -8.12
C LEU A 342 12.44 -18.85 -6.86
N LEU A 343 11.66 -19.17 -5.84
CA LEU A 343 11.67 -18.46 -4.56
C LEU A 343 12.42 -19.26 -3.50
N LEU A 344 13.42 -18.62 -2.90
CA LEU A 344 14.14 -19.13 -1.75
C LEU A 344 13.35 -18.70 -0.50
N VAL A 345 12.65 -19.67 0.09
CA VAL A 345 11.72 -19.44 1.19
C VAL A 345 12.30 -19.98 2.49
N ALA A 346 12.19 -19.22 3.56
CA ALA A 346 12.62 -19.63 4.89
C ALA A 346 11.38 -19.86 5.77
N GLY A 347 10.77 -21.05 5.71
CA GLY A 347 9.67 -21.41 6.62
C GLY A 347 8.69 -22.46 6.09
N ALA A 348 7.84 -22.94 7.00
CA ALA A 348 6.84 -24.00 6.74
C ALA A 348 5.70 -23.59 5.79
N ASN A 349 5.53 -22.30 5.51
CA ASN A 349 4.39 -21.75 4.75
C ASN A 349 4.71 -21.45 3.27
N ALA A 350 5.71 -22.13 2.68
CA ALA A 350 6.15 -21.87 1.31
C ALA A 350 5.03 -21.98 0.25
N GLY A 351 4.03 -22.85 0.47
CA GLY A 351 2.88 -23.01 -0.42
C GLY A 351 1.99 -21.76 -0.51
N ALA A 352 1.79 -21.03 0.59
CA ALA A 352 0.97 -19.82 0.59
C ALA A 352 1.64 -18.69 -0.22
N ILE A 353 2.97 -18.57 -0.11
CA ILE A 353 3.77 -17.55 -0.80
C ILE A 353 3.72 -17.73 -2.33
N ALA A 354 3.67 -18.98 -2.81
CA ALA A 354 3.54 -19.29 -4.24
C ALA A 354 2.16 -18.90 -4.82
N ALA A 355 1.11 -18.85 -4.00
CA ALA A 355 -0.24 -18.52 -4.44
C ALA A 355 -0.49 -17.02 -4.61
N TRP A 356 0.28 -16.16 -3.94
CA TRP A 356 0.06 -14.70 -3.90
C TRP A 356 0.17 -13.99 -5.26
N HIS A 357 0.92 -14.55 -6.20
CA HIS A 357 1.11 -13.95 -7.54
C HIS A 357 0.06 -14.39 -8.56
N ARG A 358 -0.79 -15.35 -8.20
CA ARG A 358 -1.78 -15.98 -9.11
C ARG A 358 -3.21 -15.42 -8.93
N GLN A 359 -3.41 -14.53 -7.98
CA GLN A 359 -4.66 -13.79 -7.74
C GLN A 359 -4.59 -12.41 -8.42
#